data_AF-A0A957GS96-F1
#
_entry.id   AF-A0A957GS96-F1
#
_cell.length_a   1.000
_cell.length_b   1.000
_cell.length_c   1.000
_cell.angle_alpha   90.00
_cell.angle_beta   90.00
_cell.angle_gamma   90.00
#
_symmetry.space_group_name_H-M   'P 1'
#
loop_
_entity.id
_entity.type
_entity.pdbx_description
1 polymer ?
#
loop_
_entity_poly.entity_id
_entity_poly.type
_entity_poly.pdbx_seq_one_letter_code
_entity_poly.pdbx_strand_id
1 'polypeptide(L)'
;MANIYWEKTDARRIAMGAGLNAARISFNDRSDLTWQTILERAIAEGRLMALVALVQKENPGVALLKELTEDQLLEVPTPAVADEVWEGPTESGQLEQIIGKQSTLLPVNFLEKGAQLSRSVGRVVLADGSRGTGFLIANNILITNNHVLSTVEEAAKARVEFNFQRTVEDREAAVESFSFDPTAVFLTSPRDSEGGDDWTAVRVAGNPNAKWGAVTLGKANPNIGDRAIIIQHPGGGQKQIAFYHNIVVAVTDRRVQYLTDTLEGSSGSPVFNDNWQLIAVHHMGGQFEPNSKQNRWRNQGVHINRVVKKLLADNLLTSGSTPPESFTPVSSPAVIPAVPTLSGTPEVADSGLTIAQKLALVDALLKVPTLQREGGRTAVINQLRSDIRHNIVRGDTPRDHVLNMVDTALEYPGGLDELVTLVRYFERGSLAMQAVDRLLATF
;
A
#
# COMPACT_ATOMS: atom_id res chain seq x y z
N MET A 1 -0.20 -6.59 17.82
CA MET A 1 -1.02 -6.73 19.06
C MET A 1 -2.49 -7.05 18.76
N ALA A 2 -3.12 -6.45 17.74
CA ALA A 2 -4.50 -6.75 17.33
C ALA A 2 -4.81 -8.23 17.00
N ASN A 3 -3.83 -8.98 16.48
CA ASN A 3 -3.98 -10.42 16.21
C ASN A 3 -3.77 -11.32 17.44
N ILE A 4 -3.19 -10.76 18.51
CA ILE A 4 -2.94 -11.47 19.79
C ILE A 4 -4.12 -11.23 20.74
N TYR A 5 -4.61 -9.99 20.78
CA TYR A 5 -5.67 -9.53 21.66
C TYR A 5 -6.78 -8.86 20.84
N TRP A 6 -7.58 -9.66 20.16
CA TRP A 6 -8.61 -9.15 19.25
C TRP A 6 -9.91 -8.76 19.98
N GLU A 7 -10.08 -9.21 21.22
CA GLU A 7 -11.20 -8.82 22.07
C GLU A 7 -10.97 -7.47 22.74
N LYS A 8 -12.03 -6.66 22.82
CA LYS A 8 -12.03 -5.32 23.42
C LYS A 8 -11.64 -5.35 24.90
N THR A 9 -12.04 -6.41 25.59
CA THR A 9 -11.73 -6.69 27.00
C THR A 9 -10.23 -6.88 27.23
N ASP A 10 -9.57 -7.65 26.35
CA ASP A 10 -8.12 -7.87 26.41
C ASP A 10 -7.33 -6.63 26.05
N ALA A 11 -7.72 -5.92 24.98
CA ALA A 11 -7.09 -4.66 24.60
C ALA A 11 -7.11 -3.63 25.74
N ARG A 12 -8.25 -3.53 26.44
CA ARG A 12 -8.40 -2.65 27.61
C ARG A 12 -7.55 -3.10 28.79
N ARG A 13 -7.53 -4.40 29.09
CA ARG A 13 -6.73 -5.00 30.16
C ARG A 13 -5.23 -4.73 29.96
N ILE A 14 -4.74 -4.96 28.74
CA ILE A 14 -3.32 -4.75 28.42
C ILE A 14 -2.95 -3.27 28.44
N ALA A 15 -3.80 -2.39 27.89
CA ALA A 15 -3.56 -0.95 27.96
C ALA A 15 -3.44 -0.46 29.41
N MET A 16 -4.40 -0.83 30.27
CA MET A 16 -4.35 -0.47 31.70
C MET A 16 -3.16 -1.11 32.41
N GLY A 17 -2.83 -2.36 32.09
CA GLY A 17 -1.68 -3.08 32.65
C GLY A 17 -0.33 -2.44 32.30
N ALA A 18 -0.24 -1.77 31.14
CA ALA A 18 0.91 -0.96 30.75
C ALA A 18 0.95 0.43 31.42
N GLY A 19 -0.07 0.76 32.22
CA GLY A 19 -0.22 2.04 32.91
C GLY A 19 -0.81 3.15 32.05
N LEU A 20 -1.48 2.82 30.93
CA LEU A 20 -2.18 3.80 30.10
C LEU A 20 -3.50 4.24 30.73
N ASN A 21 -3.85 5.51 30.52
CA ASN A 21 -5.16 6.01 30.91
C ASN A 21 -6.27 5.52 29.95
N ALA A 22 -6.92 4.41 30.30
CA ALA A 22 -8.00 3.82 29.50
C ALA A 22 -9.23 4.71 29.30
N ALA A 23 -9.42 5.78 30.09
CA ALA A 23 -10.50 6.73 29.83
C ALA A 23 -10.25 7.60 28.58
N ARG A 24 -9.01 7.63 28.07
CA ARG A 24 -8.61 8.39 26.87
C ARG A 24 -8.47 7.52 25.62
N ILE A 25 -8.92 6.27 25.66
CA ILE A 25 -8.77 5.30 24.58
C ILE A 25 -10.17 4.82 24.19
N SER A 26 -10.51 4.90 22.90
CA SER A 26 -11.71 4.28 22.36
C SER A 26 -11.47 2.79 22.17
N PHE A 27 -12.32 1.96 22.77
CA PHE A 27 -12.29 0.49 22.61
C PHE A 27 -13.46 -0.02 21.78
N ASN A 28 -14.27 0.89 21.19
CA ASN A 28 -15.45 0.49 20.43
C ASN A 28 -15.16 0.21 18.96
N ASP A 29 -13.99 0.60 18.49
CA ASP A 29 -13.54 0.45 17.12
C ASP A 29 -13.14 -1.00 16.80
N ARG A 30 -12.82 -1.22 15.52
CA ARG A 30 -12.21 -2.46 15.05
C ARG A 30 -10.86 -2.68 15.78
N SER A 31 -10.49 -3.94 16.01
CA SER A 31 -9.35 -4.31 16.87
C SER A 31 -8.03 -3.65 16.45
N ASP A 32 -7.77 -3.58 15.15
CA ASP A 32 -6.63 -2.88 14.55
C ASP A 32 -6.57 -1.39 14.93
N LEU A 33 -7.67 -0.67 14.79
CA LEU A 33 -7.78 0.76 15.14
C LEU A 33 -7.68 1.00 16.66
N THR A 34 -8.25 0.10 17.45
CA THR A 34 -8.15 0.14 18.91
C THR A 34 -6.69 -0.02 19.34
N TRP A 35 -5.96 -0.98 18.77
CA TRP A 35 -4.55 -1.19 19.06
C TRP A 35 -3.63 -0.11 18.52
N GLN A 36 -3.96 0.47 17.36
CA GLN A 36 -3.26 1.67 16.88
C GLN A 36 -3.39 2.82 17.89
N THR A 37 -4.60 3.09 18.37
CA THR A 37 -4.85 4.13 19.38
C THR A 37 -4.09 3.85 20.69
N ILE A 38 -4.07 2.60 21.14
CA ILE A 38 -3.32 2.17 22.33
C ILE A 38 -1.81 2.41 22.14
N LEU A 39 -1.26 2.07 20.98
CA LEU A 39 0.17 2.27 20.67
C LEU A 39 0.54 3.76 20.58
N GLU A 40 -0.27 4.56 19.88
CA GLU A 40 -0.09 6.01 19.79
C GLU A 40 -0.11 6.65 21.19
N ARG A 41 -1.03 6.20 22.06
CA ARG A 41 -1.09 6.68 23.45
C ARG A 41 0.10 6.20 24.28
N ALA A 42 0.57 4.98 24.07
CA ALA A 42 1.75 4.44 24.73
C ALA A 42 3.01 5.21 24.35
N ILE A 43 3.14 5.62 23.09
CA ILE A 43 4.23 6.51 22.66
C ILE A 43 4.08 7.88 23.34
N ALA A 44 2.90 8.49 23.26
CA ALA A 44 2.66 9.83 23.81
C ALA A 44 2.81 9.92 25.34
N GLU A 45 2.55 8.84 26.08
CA GLU A 45 2.69 8.76 27.54
C GLU A 45 4.04 8.16 27.99
N GLY A 46 4.95 7.82 27.06
CA GLY A 46 6.24 7.18 27.40
C GLY A 46 6.08 5.78 27.99
N ARG A 47 5.01 5.07 27.65
CA ARG A 47 4.63 3.74 28.14
C ARG A 47 4.79 2.63 27.09
N LEU A 48 5.35 2.91 25.91
CA LEU A 48 5.53 1.93 24.85
C LEU A 48 6.30 0.69 25.34
N MET A 49 7.43 0.87 26.04
CA MET A 49 8.22 -0.25 26.54
C MET A 49 7.50 -1.04 27.64
N ALA A 50 6.72 -0.38 28.50
CA ALA A 50 5.88 -1.05 29.48
C ALA A 50 4.79 -1.92 28.82
N LEU A 51 4.20 -1.40 27.73
CA LEU A 51 3.24 -2.13 26.91
C LEU A 51 3.88 -3.34 26.22
N VAL A 52 5.02 -3.15 25.56
CA VAL A 52 5.77 -4.21 24.87
C VAL A 52 6.22 -5.29 25.86
N ALA A 53 6.77 -4.92 27.02
CA ALA A 53 7.19 -5.86 28.05
C ALA A 53 6.03 -6.70 28.60
N LEU A 54 4.85 -6.09 28.80
CA LEU A 54 3.66 -6.80 29.25
C LEU A 54 3.21 -7.84 28.21
N VAL A 55 3.18 -7.45 26.93
CA VAL A 55 2.79 -8.36 25.85
C VAL A 55 3.82 -9.47 25.63
N GLN A 56 5.12 -9.18 25.73
CA GLN A 56 6.21 -10.17 25.70
C GLN A 56 6.05 -11.19 26.83
N LYS A 57 5.74 -10.72 28.05
CA LYS A 57 5.55 -11.58 29.23
C LYS A 57 4.40 -12.57 29.04
N GLU A 58 3.28 -12.11 28.46
CA GLU A 58 2.12 -12.95 28.19
C GLU A 58 2.30 -13.83 26.94
N ASN A 59 3.18 -13.45 26.02
CA ASN A 59 3.36 -14.14 24.73
C ASN A 59 4.85 -14.40 24.41
N PRO A 60 5.56 -15.19 25.22
CA PRO A 60 7.01 -15.41 25.07
C PRO A 60 7.41 -16.17 23.79
N GLY A 61 6.44 -16.74 23.07
CA GLY A 61 6.62 -17.48 21.82
C GLY A 61 6.53 -16.65 20.53
N VAL A 62 6.14 -15.36 20.61
CA VAL A 62 6.02 -14.50 19.42
C VAL A 62 7.39 -13.91 19.08
N ALA A 63 8.04 -14.46 18.04
CA ALA A 63 9.39 -14.07 17.60
C ALA A 63 9.54 -12.56 17.35
N LEU A 64 8.52 -11.91 16.76
CA LEU A 64 8.49 -10.47 16.50
C LEU A 64 8.64 -9.59 17.75
N LEU A 65 8.36 -10.14 18.94
CA LEU A 65 8.49 -9.42 20.20
C LEU A 65 9.79 -9.75 20.94
N LYS A 66 10.51 -10.81 20.58
CA LYS A 66 11.79 -11.16 21.22
C LYS A 66 12.96 -10.27 20.78
N GLU A 67 12.83 -9.61 19.63
CA GLU A 67 13.89 -8.82 19.02
C GLU A 67 13.77 -7.31 19.28
N LEU A 68 12.60 -6.83 19.75
CA LEU A 68 12.35 -5.40 19.97
C LEU A 68 13.20 -4.84 21.12
N THR A 69 14.39 -4.32 20.80
CA THR A 69 15.15 -3.42 21.66
C THR A 69 14.68 -1.98 21.45
N GLU A 70 15.00 -1.10 22.41
CA GLU A 70 14.66 0.34 22.38
C GLU A 70 15.12 1.01 21.08
N ASP A 71 16.24 0.54 20.51
CA ASP A 71 16.82 1.01 19.24
C ASP A 71 16.05 0.52 17.99
N GLN A 72 15.56 -0.72 17.97
CA GLN A 72 14.90 -1.30 16.79
C GLN A 72 13.46 -0.79 16.58
N LEU A 73 12.83 -0.27 17.62
CA LEU A 73 11.49 0.33 17.55
C LEU A 73 11.51 1.76 16.98
N LEU A 74 12.68 2.37 16.83
CA LEU A 74 12.86 3.76 16.42
C LEU A 74 13.47 3.93 15.01
N GLU A 75 13.94 2.86 14.36
CA GLU A 75 14.54 2.96 13.03
C GLU A 75 13.50 2.93 11.90
N VAL A 76 12.87 4.07 11.66
CA VAL A 76 12.59 4.48 10.27
C VAL A 76 13.93 5.01 9.74
N PRO A 77 14.49 4.51 8.62
CA PRO A 77 15.76 4.99 8.12
C PRO A 77 15.60 6.40 7.53
N THR A 78 15.54 7.38 8.41
CA THR A 78 16.03 8.76 8.20
C THR A 78 17.56 8.72 8.38
N PRO A 79 18.33 9.68 7.85
CA PRO A 79 19.79 9.63 7.92
C PRO A 79 20.21 9.55 9.38
N ALA A 80 20.75 8.40 9.77
CA ALA A 80 21.42 8.25 11.05
C ALA A 80 22.70 9.07 10.96
N VAL A 81 22.71 10.22 11.63
CA VAL A 81 23.96 10.80 12.09
C VAL A 81 24.22 10.21 13.46
N ALA A 82 24.71 8.97 13.47
CA ALA A 82 25.35 8.43 14.67
C ALA A 82 26.81 8.89 14.63
N ASP A 83 27.19 9.66 15.64
CA ASP A 83 28.51 10.25 15.88
C ASP A 83 28.96 11.38 14.91
N GLU A 84 28.22 12.50 14.85
CA GLU A 84 28.84 13.78 14.41
C GLU A 84 29.42 14.53 15.61
N VAL A 85 30.71 14.33 15.84
CA VAL A 85 31.53 15.35 16.50
C VAL A 85 31.96 16.33 15.39
N TRP A 86 31.47 17.57 15.46
CA TRP A 86 31.96 18.65 14.62
C TRP A 86 33.43 18.94 14.95
N GLU A 87 34.33 18.65 14.02
CA GLU A 87 35.79 18.83 14.20
C GLU A 87 36.38 19.78 13.15
N GLY A 88 35.87 21.01 13.02
CA GLY A 88 36.40 21.97 12.03
C GLY A 88 36.54 23.41 12.54
N PRO A 89 37.68 24.09 12.29
CA PRO A 89 37.74 25.54 12.21
C PRO A 89 37.10 26.03 10.90
N THR A 90 36.42 27.14 11.05
CA THR A 90 35.81 28.00 10.04
C THR A 90 36.82 28.45 8.98
N GLU A 91 36.46 28.31 7.70
CA GLU A 91 37.18 28.74 6.47
C GLU A 91 38.06 27.65 5.82
N SER A 92 38.00 27.34 4.53
CA SER A 92 37.29 27.93 3.39
C SER A 92 36.35 26.89 2.80
N GLY A 93 35.05 27.07 3.03
CA GLY A 93 34.00 26.38 2.31
C GLY A 93 33.53 27.24 1.15
N GLN A 94 33.23 26.64 0.00
CA GLN A 94 32.21 27.23 -0.85
C GLN A 94 30.95 27.36 0.03
N LEU A 95 30.46 28.59 0.19
CA LEU A 95 29.38 28.92 1.14
C LEU A 95 28.10 28.08 0.93
N GLU A 96 27.92 27.55 -0.28
CA GLU A 96 26.78 26.74 -0.67
C GLU A 96 27.27 25.35 -1.09
N GLN A 97 26.75 24.30 -0.46
CA GLN A 97 27.08 22.92 -0.78
C GLN A 97 25.82 22.04 -0.79
N ILE A 98 25.68 21.23 -1.83
CA ILE A 98 24.67 20.16 -1.87
C ILE A 98 25.24 18.96 -1.10
N ILE A 99 24.59 18.62 0.02
CA ILE A 99 25.07 17.59 0.97
C ILE A 99 24.77 16.15 0.49
N GLY A 100 23.76 15.98 -0.38
CA GLY A 100 23.37 14.68 -0.93
C GLY A 100 23.81 14.44 -2.37
N LYS A 101 23.55 13.25 -2.91
CA LYS A 101 23.74 12.95 -4.35
C LYS A 101 22.85 13.78 -5.28
N GLN A 102 21.80 14.40 -4.73
CA GLN A 102 20.85 15.26 -5.41
C GLN A 102 20.53 16.46 -4.52
N SER A 103 20.32 17.62 -5.14
CA SER A 103 19.78 18.80 -4.44
C SER A 103 18.38 18.50 -3.92
N THR A 104 18.10 18.96 -2.70
CA THR A 104 16.76 18.97 -2.11
C THR A 104 16.13 20.37 -2.14
N LEU A 105 16.82 21.35 -2.72
CA LEU A 105 16.31 22.70 -2.86
C LEU A 105 15.18 22.72 -3.89
N LEU A 106 14.00 23.14 -3.44
CA LEU A 106 12.82 23.37 -4.27
C LEU A 106 12.44 24.85 -4.19
N PRO A 107 11.96 25.46 -5.28
CA PRO A 107 11.47 26.83 -5.23
C PRO A 107 10.25 26.92 -4.30
N VAL A 108 10.06 28.03 -3.59
CA VAL A 108 8.96 28.18 -2.61
C VAL A 108 7.57 27.93 -3.24
N ASN A 109 7.37 28.34 -4.50
CA ASN A 109 6.13 28.12 -5.23
C ASN A 109 5.79 26.63 -5.46
N PHE A 110 6.74 25.71 -5.22
CA PHE A 110 6.49 24.28 -5.19
C PHE A 110 5.40 23.93 -4.15
N LEU A 111 5.45 24.54 -2.97
CA LEU A 111 4.46 24.32 -1.90
C LEU A 111 3.08 24.85 -2.30
N GLU A 112 3.03 26.04 -2.91
CA GLU A 112 1.79 26.66 -3.37
C GLU A 112 1.10 25.83 -4.46
N LYS A 113 1.87 25.32 -5.44
CA LYS A 113 1.38 24.41 -6.48
C LYS A 113 0.82 23.12 -5.88
N GLY A 114 1.54 22.53 -4.92
CA GLY A 114 1.08 21.35 -4.19
C GLY A 114 -0.22 21.59 -3.43
N ALA A 115 -0.31 22.72 -2.72
CA ALA A 115 -1.50 23.11 -1.99
C ALA A 115 -2.70 23.30 -2.94
N GLN A 116 -2.50 23.94 -4.10
CA GLN A 116 -3.54 24.10 -5.12
C GLN A 116 -4.02 22.76 -5.67
N LEU A 117 -3.11 21.86 -6.07
CA LEU A 117 -3.45 20.53 -6.58
C LEU A 117 -4.13 19.65 -5.54
N SER A 118 -3.73 19.76 -4.26
CA SER A 118 -4.32 19.00 -3.17
C SER A 118 -5.83 19.22 -3.02
N ARG A 119 -6.36 20.36 -3.50
CA ARG A 119 -7.79 20.68 -3.47
C ARG A 119 -8.61 19.71 -4.32
N SER A 120 -8.01 19.19 -5.39
CA SER A 120 -8.62 18.25 -6.32
C SER A 120 -8.63 16.81 -5.80
N VAL A 121 -7.95 16.54 -4.69
CA VAL A 121 -7.88 15.22 -4.04
C VAL A 121 -8.92 15.14 -2.92
N GLY A 122 -9.75 14.11 -2.99
CA GLY A 122 -10.85 13.87 -2.06
C GLY A 122 -10.83 12.44 -1.51
N ARG A 123 -11.52 12.28 -0.39
CA ARG A 123 -11.74 10.98 0.26
C ARG A 123 -12.96 10.32 -0.35
N VAL A 124 -12.80 9.13 -0.91
CA VAL A 124 -13.92 8.32 -1.38
C VAL A 124 -14.46 7.54 -0.19
N VAL A 125 -15.78 7.62 0.05
CA VAL A 125 -16.46 6.92 1.14
C VAL A 125 -17.56 6.05 0.55
N LEU A 126 -17.45 4.75 0.79
CA LEU A 126 -18.41 3.75 0.32
C LEU A 126 -19.55 3.56 1.34
N ALA A 127 -20.64 2.93 0.88
CA ALA A 127 -21.81 2.66 1.70
C ALA A 127 -21.53 1.70 2.87
N ASP A 128 -20.55 0.81 2.74
CA ASP A 128 -20.12 -0.12 3.78
C ASP A 128 -19.17 0.51 4.81
N GLY A 129 -18.85 1.80 4.65
CA GLY A 129 -17.94 2.55 5.52
C GLY A 129 -16.47 2.42 5.14
N SER A 130 -16.13 1.59 4.15
CA SER A 130 -14.78 1.54 3.59
C SER A 130 -14.41 2.87 2.91
N ARG A 131 -13.11 3.13 2.83
CA ARG A 131 -12.57 4.42 2.41
C ARG A 131 -11.43 4.23 1.44
N GLY A 132 -11.36 5.13 0.48
CA GLY A 132 -10.24 5.27 -0.44
C GLY A 132 -9.91 6.73 -0.70
N THR A 133 -8.99 6.95 -1.62
CA THR A 133 -8.65 8.27 -2.13
C THR A 133 -9.02 8.36 -3.61
N GLY A 134 -9.36 9.55 -4.07
CA GLY A 134 -9.52 9.82 -5.49
C GLY A 134 -9.18 11.27 -5.81
N PHE A 135 -9.03 11.57 -7.09
CA PHE A 135 -8.72 12.92 -7.53
C PHE A 135 -9.51 13.32 -8.78
N LEU A 136 -9.93 14.58 -8.81
CA LEU A 136 -10.63 15.16 -9.95
C LEU A 136 -9.68 15.38 -11.12
N ILE A 137 -10.16 15.06 -12.32
CA ILE A 137 -9.64 15.54 -13.59
C ILE A 137 -10.68 16.46 -14.23
N ALA A 138 -10.45 16.91 -15.45
CA ALA A 138 -11.40 17.74 -16.19
C ALA A 138 -12.79 17.05 -16.35
N ASN A 139 -13.81 17.84 -16.71
CA ASN A 139 -15.19 17.38 -16.95
C ASN A 139 -15.87 16.75 -15.71
N ASN A 140 -15.37 17.12 -14.53
CA ASN A 140 -15.63 16.57 -13.20
C ASN A 140 -15.79 15.05 -13.20
N ILE A 141 -14.77 14.41 -13.77
CA ILE A 141 -14.50 13.00 -13.62
C ILE A 141 -13.51 12.84 -12.46
N LEU A 142 -13.72 11.86 -11.61
CA LEU A 142 -12.80 11.46 -10.56
C LEU A 142 -12.14 10.14 -10.92
N ILE A 143 -10.82 10.07 -10.72
CA ILE A 143 -10.03 8.84 -10.84
C ILE A 143 -9.79 8.25 -9.43
N THR A 144 -9.97 6.94 -9.29
CA THR A 144 -9.61 6.14 -8.11
C THR A 144 -9.25 4.70 -8.55
N ASN A 145 -9.08 3.75 -7.62
CA ASN A 145 -8.86 2.35 -7.99
C ASN A 145 -10.16 1.61 -8.32
N ASN A 146 -10.05 0.54 -9.12
CA ASN A 146 -11.19 -0.34 -9.38
C ASN A 146 -11.61 -1.07 -8.11
N HIS A 147 -10.68 -1.53 -7.29
CA HIS A 147 -11.06 -2.16 -6.02
C HIS A 147 -11.69 -1.18 -5.01
N VAL A 148 -11.61 0.14 -5.23
CA VAL A 148 -12.31 1.14 -4.42
C VAL A 148 -13.72 1.39 -4.98
N LEU A 149 -13.87 1.52 -6.30
CA LEU A 149 -15.17 1.62 -6.96
C LEU A 149 -15.24 0.60 -8.09
N SER A 150 -15.79 -0.58 -7.80
CA SER A 150 -15.69 -1.72 -8.71
C SER A 150 -16.85 -1.80 -9.69
N THR A 151 -18.02 -1.32 -9.28
CA THR A 151 -19.25 -1.34 -10.07
C THR A 151 -19.98 0.00 -10.09
N VAL A 152 -20.90 0.14 -11.06
CA VAL A 152 -21.82 1.28 -11.18
C VAL A 152 -22.70 1.37 -9.93
N GLU A 153 -23.16 0.24 -9.41
CA GLU A 153 -24.05 0.17 -8.25
C GLU A 153 -23.35 0.62 -6.96
N GLU A 154 -22.07 0.28 -6.80
CA GLU A 154 -21.25 0.76 -5.69
C GLU A 154 -21.00 2.26 -5.80
N ALA A 155 -20.60 2.73 -6.99
CA ALA A 155 -20.37 4.15 -7.24
C ALA A 155 -21.63 4.98 -6.98
N ALA A 156 -22.81 4.51 -7.37
CA ALA A 156 -24.08 5.21 -7.16
C ALA A 156 -24.43 5.41 -5.66
N LYS A 157 -23.89 4.57 -4.77
CA LYS A 157 -24.11 4.64 -3.31
C LYS A 157 -22.93 5.29 -2.57
N ALA A 158 -21.80 5.49 -3.25
CA ALA A 158 -20.62 6.11 -2.71
C ALA A 158 -20.66 7.64 -2.87
N ARG A 159 -19.74 8.31 -2.17
CA ARG A 159 -19.54 9.76 -2.28
C ARG A 159 -18.07 10.11 -2.21
N VAL A 160 -17.72 11.30 -2.68
CA VAL A 160 -16.41 11.91 -2.46
C VAL A 160 -16.52 13.11 -1.54
N GLU A 161 -15.63 13.19 -0.57
CA GLU A 161 -15.51 14.28 0.40
C GLU A 161 -14.23 15.07 0.13
N PHE A 162 -14.39 16.33 -0.27
CA PHE A 162 -13.29 17.26 -0.41
C PHE A 162 -13.03 18.00 0.90
N ASN A 163 -11.77 18.42 1.07
CA ASN A 163 -11.34 19.24 2.20
C ASN A 163 -11.46 18.55 3.57
N PHE A 164 -11.51 17.21 3.61
CA PHE A 164 -11.36 16.47 4.86
C PHE A 164 -9.89 16.51 5.32
N GLN A 165 -9.49 17.63 5.95
CA GLN A 165 -8.12 17.96 6.32
C GLN A 165 -8.10 19.00 7.47
N ARG A 166 -6.90 19.35 7.92
CA ARG A 166 -6.71 20.51 8.81
C ARG A 166 -6.50 21.80 8.02
N THR A 167 -6.97 22.92 8.59
CA THR A 167 -6.64 24.28 8.12
C THR A 167 -5.25 24.69 8.61
N VAL A 168 -4.78 25.86 8.17
CA VAL A 168 -3.52 26.44 8.64
C VAL A 168 -3.54 26.82 10.13
N GLU A 169 -4.73 26.91 10.75
CA GLU A 169 -4.89 27.10 12.20
C GLU A 169 -5.11 25.78 12.96
N ASP A 170 -4.77 24.64 12.35
CA ASP A 170 -4.92 23.29 12.92
C ASP A 170 -6.36 22.88 13.28
N ARG A 171 -7.36 23.55 12.71
CA ARG A 171 -8.77 23.21 12.87
C ARG A 171 -9.24 22.25 11.79
N GLU A 172 -10.34 21.55 12.03
CA GLU A 172 -11.00 20.79 10.97
C GLU A 172 -11.56 21.74 9.90
N ALA A 173 -11.19 21.49 8.65
CA ALA A 173 -11.70 22.26 7.53
C ALA A 173 -13.14 21.85 7.20
N ALA A 174 -13.92 22.78 6.63
CA ALA A 174 -15.28 22.48 6.20
C ALA A 174 -15.25 21.47 5.05
N VAL A 175 -15.84 20.30 5.30
CA VAL A 175 -15.95 19.19 4.34
C VAL A 175 -17.10 19.46 3.38
N GLU A 176 -16.87 19.22 2.10
CA GLU A 176 -17.94 19.24 1.09
C GLU A 176 -18.04 17.88 0.42
N SER A 177 -19.25 17.35 0.35
CA SER A 177 -19.50 16.01 -0.15
C SER A 177 -20.30 16.04 -1.44
N PHE A 178 -19.92 15.19 -2.39
CA PHE A 178 -20.60 15.02 -3.67
C PHE A 178 -20.89 13.55 -3.92
N SER A 179 -22.08 13.25 -4.45
CA SER A 179 -22.41 11.93 -4.98
C SER A 179 -21.75 11.70 -6.35
N PHE A 180 -21.57 10.45 -6.72
CA PHE A 180 -21.17 10.10 -8.09
C PHE A 180 -22.39 9.99 -9.02
N ASP A 181 -22.15 10.18 -10.32
CA ASP A 181 -23.10 9.94 -11.41
C ASP A 181 -22.52 8.90 -12.38
N PRO A 182 -22.50 7.62 -11.98
CA PRO A 182 -21.90 6.58 -12.80
C PRO A 182 -22.70 6.29 -14.08
N THR A 183 -23.93 6.82 -14.22
CA THR A 183 -24.71 6.71 -15.46
C THR A 183 -24.21 7.65 -16.55
N ALA A 184 -23.66 8.80 -16.17
CA ALA A 184 -23.04 9.73 -17.11
C ALA A 184 -21.64 9.28 -17.55
N VAL A 185 -20.77 8.90 -16.61
CA VAL A 185 -19.45 8.33 -16.91
C VAL A 185 -19.11 7.30 -15.84
N PHE A 186 -18.85 6.07 -16.28
CA PHE A 186 -18.19 5.04 -15.48
C PHE A 186 -17.33 4.18 -16.40
N LEU A 187 -16.02 4.28 -16.25
CA LEU A 187 -15.04 3.51 -17.00
C LEU A 187 -14.06 2.89 -16.02
N THR A 188 -13.97 1.57 -16.02
CA THR A 188 -13.12 0.84 -15.08
C THR A 188 -12.18 -0.11 -15.82
N SER A 189 -11.01 -0.35 -15.23
CA SER A 189 -10.06 -1.38 -15.62
C SER A 189 -9.84 -2.32 -14.42
N PRO A 190 -10.64 -3.39 -14.30
CA PRO A 190 -10.51 -4.34 -13.21
C PRO A 190 -9.17 -5.07 -13.23
N ARG A 191 -8.72 -5.56 -12.07
CA ARG A 191 -7.51 -6.38 -11.96
C ARG A 191 -7.84 -7.84 -12.30
N ASP A 192 -8.25 -8.14 -13.52
CA ASP A 192 -8.47 -9.52 -13.98
C ASP A 192 -7.21 -10.13 -14.62
N SER A 193 -7.28 -11.43 -14.88
CA SER A 193 -6.20 -12.28 -15.41
C SER A 193 -5.71 -11.91 -16.81
N GLU A 194 -6.35 -10.96 -17.49
CA GLU A 194 -5.93 -10.42 -18.79
C GLU A 194 -5.17 -9.10 -18.67
N GLY A 195 -4.77 -8.72 -17.45
CA GLY A 195 -3.94 -7.56 -17.23
C GLY A 195 -4.72 -6.27 -17.42
N GLY A 196 -5.78 -6.08 -16.64
CA GLY A 196 -6.26 -4.74 -16.32
C GLY A 196 -5.42 -4.05 -15.24
N ASP A 197 -5.67 -2.75 -15.06
CA ASP A 197 -4.75 -1.83 -14.39
C ASP A 197 -5.20 -1.35 -13.02
N ASP A 198 -6.36 -1.77 -12.51
CA ASP A 198 -6.93 -1.40 -11.21
C ASP A 198 -7.19 0.10 -11.04
N TRP A 199 -7.98 0.67 -11.95
CA TRP A 199 -8.44 2.05 -11.84
C TRP A 199 -9.86 2.22 -12.36
N THR A 200 -10.56 3.22 -11.82
CA THR A 200 -11.91 3.63 -12.22
C THR A 200 -11.94 5.13 -12.43
N ALA A 201 -12.55 5.56 -13.54
CA ALA A 201 -12.98 6.92 -13.81
C ALA A 201 -14.49 7.01 -13.68
N VAL A 202 -14.99 7.94 -12.87
CA VAL A 202 -16.42 8.11 -12.62
C VAL A 202 -16.81 9.58 -12.61
N ARG A 203 -17.96 9.95 -13.18
CA ARG A 203 -18.47 11.32 -13.11
C ARG A 203 -18.85 11.65 -11.66
N VAL A 204 -18.52 12.86 -11.20
CA VAL A 204 -19.02 13.42 -9.94
C VAL A 204 -20.20 14.35 -10.24
N ALA A 205 -21.32 14.18 -9.54
CA ALA A 205 -22.50 15.01 -9.75
C ALA A 205 -22.20 16.50 -9.49
N GLY A 206 -22.88 17.39 -10.21
CA GLY A 206 -22.65 18.83 -10.15
C GLY A 206 -21.39 19.29 -10.89
N ASN A 207 -20.74 20.35 -10.37
CA ASN A 207 -19.57 21.00 -10.97
C ASN A 207 -18.42 21.21 -9.97
N PRO A 208 -17.89 20.13 -9.32
CA PRO A 208 -16.85 20.29 -8.31
C PRO A 208 -15.53 20.85 -8.86
N ASN A 209 -15.22 20.72 -10.17
CA ASN A 209 -14.01 21.34 -10.74
C ASN A 209 -14.00 22.86 -10.57
N ALA A 210 -15.16 23.52 -10.59
CA ALA A 210 -15.24 24.99 -10.43
C ALA A 210 -14.66 25.47 -9.09
N LYS A 211 -14.71 24.64 -8.04
CA LYS A 211 -14.23 24.97 -6.69
C LYS A 211 -12.93 24.23 -6.32
N TRP A 212 -12.84 22.97 -6.71
CA TRP A 212 -11.77 22.06 -6.27
C TRP A 212 -10.67 21.88 -7.33
N GLY A 213 -10.83 22.46 -8.51
CA GLY A 213 -9.88 22.36 -9.61
C GLY A 213 -9.85 20.96 -10.22
N ALA A 214 -8.78 20.69 -10.97
CA ALA A 214 -8.53 19.40 -11.60
C ALA A 214 -7.03 19.12 -11.65
N VAL A 215 -6.66 17.86 -11.46
CA VAL A 215 -5.34 17.36 -11.82
C VAL A 215 -5.26 17.27 -13.34
N THR A 216 -4.23 17.88 -13.92
CA THR A 216 -4.00 17.80 -15.36
C THR A 216 -3.52 16.40 -15.70
N LEU A 217 -4.25 15.72 -16.56
CA LEU A 217 -3.89 14.38 -17.03
C LEU A 217 -3.07 14.49 -18.31
N GLY A 218 -1.90 13.87 -18.32
CA GLY A 218 -1.00 13.86 -19.47
C GLY A 218 -0.10 12.64 -19.43
N LYS A 219 0.54 12.34 -20.57
CA LYS A 219 1.58 11.31 -20.58
C LYS A 219 2.75 11.77 -19.70
N ALA A 220 3.34 10.84 -18.97
CA ALA A 220 4.54 11.07 -18.19
C ALA A 220 5.48 9.88 -18.35
N ASN A 221 6.79 10.10 -18.22
CA ASN A 221 7.79 9.03 -18.29
C ASN A 221 8.74 9.19 -17.08
N PRO A 222 8.32 8.73 -15.89
CA PRO A 222 9.17 8.80 -14.71
C PRO A 222 10.41 7.92 -14.88
N ASN A 223 11.52 8.32 -14.26
CA ASN A 223 12.76 7.58 -14.20
C ASN A 223 13.01 7.03 -12.80
N ILE A 224 13.82 5.97 -12.72
CA ILE A 224 14.35 5.51 -11.43
C ILE A 224 15.21 6.64 -10.83
N GLY A 225 14.99 6.94 -9.56
CA GLY A 225 15.61 8.07 -8.86
C GLY A 225 14.78 9.36 -8.84
N ASP A 226 13.69 9.43 -9.60
CA ASP A 226 12.75 10.55 -9.55
C ASP A 226 12.01 10.58 -8.20
N ARG A 227 11.43 11.75 -7.88
CA ARG A 227 10.55 11.92 -6.73
C ARG A 227 9.15 11.35 -7.02
N ALA A 228 8.51 10.80 -5.99
CA ALA A 228 7.17 10.22 -6.01
C ALA A 228 6.36 10.77 -4.82
N ILE A 229 5.82 11.98 -4.98
CA ILE A 229 5.04 12.68 -3.96
C ILE A 229 3.59 12.22 -4.01
N ILE A 230 3.01 11.85 -2.87
CA ILE A 230 1.63 11.32 -2.81
C ILE A 230 0.78 12.21 -1.91
N ILE A 231 -0.35 12.67 -2.42
CA ILE A 231 -1.40 13.36 -1.64
C ILE A 231 -2.53 12.35 -1.43
N GLN A 232 -2.82 12.02 -0.17
CA GLN A 232 -3.61 10.83 0.16
C GLN A 232 -4.46 11.00 1.42
N HIS A 233 -5.43 10.12 1.61
CA HIS A 233 -6.19 9.94 2.86
C HIS A 233 -5.74 8.64 3.57
N PRO A 234 -4.61 8.63 4.27
CA PRO A 234 -4.10 7.44 4.93
C PRO A 234 -5.02 7.02 6.09
N GLY A 235 -5.29 5.73 6.22
CA GLY A 235 -6.34 5.16 7.08
C GLY A 235 -7.77 5.58 6.69
N GLY A 236 -7.96 6.23 5.53
CA GLY A 236 -9.18 6.99 5.24
C GLY A 236 -9.34 8.20 6.17
N GLY A 237 -8.26 8.68 6.78
CA GLY A 237 -8.19 9.79 7.71
C GLY A 237 -8.07 11.15 7.01
N GLN A 238 -7.62 12.16 7.77
CA GLN A 238 -7.41 13.52 7.23
C GLN A 238 -6.36 13.48 6.12
N LYS A 239 -6.52 14.33 5.11
CA LYS A 239 -5.60 14.38 3.97
C LYS A 239 -4.19 14.71 4.44
N GLN A 240 -3.22 13.96 3.93
CA GLN A 240 -1.81 14.10 4.23
C GLN A 240 -0.99 14.02 2.94
N ILE A 241 0.24 14.53 2.99
CA ILE A 241 1.21 14.46 1.91
C ILE A 241 2.41 13.63 2.37
N ALA A 242 2.75 12.59 1.62
CA ALA A 242 3.98 11.85 1.83
C ALA A 242 5.11 12.54 1.04
N PHE A 243 6.02 13.16 1.79
CA PHE A 243 7.03 14.07 1.25
C PHE A 243 8.47 13.55 1.45
N TYR A 244 8.67 12.71 2.46
CA TYR A 244 9.96 12.12 2.82
C TYR A 244 10.05 10.68 2.27
N HIS A 245 11.28 10.19 2.03
CA HIS A 245 11.55 8.85 1.46
C HIS A 245 10.81 8.55 0.15
N ASN A 246 10.70 9.55 -0.72
CA ASN A 246 9.80 9.54 -1.87
C ASN A 246 10.48 9.20 -3.19
N ILE A 247 11.30 8.15 -3.25
CA ILE A 247 12.09 7.83 -4.46
C ILE A 247 11.42 6.74 -5.30
N VAL A 248 11.34 6.96 -6.62
CA VAL A 248 11.01 5.93 -7.61
C VAL A 248 12.15 4.92 -7.73
N VAL A 249 11.83 3.63 -7.59
CA VAL A 249 12.82 2.54 -7.58
C VAL A 249 12.64 1.54 -8.72
N ALA A 250 11.48 1.54 -9.39
CA ALA A 250 11.27 0.77 -10.62
C ALA A 250 10.18 1.40 -11.49
N VAL A 251 10.32 1.28 -12.80
CA VAL A 251 9.33 1.72 -13.78
C VAL A 251 9.20 0.65 -14.85
N THR A 252 7.97 0.21 -15.12
CA THR A 252 7.61 -0.65 -16.25
C THR A 252 6.54 0.06 -17.08
N ASP A 253 6.17 -0.50 -18.23
CA ASP A 253 5.07 0.03 -19.05
C ASP A 253 3.72 0.09 -18.30
N ARG A 254 3.58 -0.68 -17.22
CA ARG A 254 2.34 -0.81 -16.45
C ARG A 254 2.42 -0.24 -15.05
N ARG A 255 3.59 -0.19 -14.42
CA ARG A 255 3.75 0.07 -12.99
C ARG A 255 4.89 1.05 -12.70
N VAL A 256 4.69 1.82 -11.64
CA VAL A 256 5.74 2.64 -11.03
C VAL A 256 5.85 2.20 -9.58
N GLN A 257 7.04 1.83 -9.13
CA GLN A 257 7.31 1.45 -7.75
C GLN A 257 8.14 2.53 -7.06
N TYR A 258 7.83 2.81 -5.80
CA TYR A 258 8.46 3.86 -5.01
C TYR A 258 8.52 3.48 -3.53
N LEU A 259 9.39 4.18 -2.79
CA LEU A 259 9.58 4.00 -1.34
C LEU A 259 8.70 4.92 -0.48
N THR A 260 7.85 5.73 -1.12
CA THR A 260 6.96 6.69 -0.45
C THR A 260 5.94 6.01 0.45
N ASP A 261 5.80 6.46 1.70
CA ASP A 261 4.87 5.88 2.68
C ASP A 261 3.39 5.93 2.27
N THR A 262 2.66 4.86 2.57
CA THR A 262 1.21 4.75 2.35
C THR A 262 0.57 3.87 3.43
N LEU A 263 -0.69 4.15 3.78
CA LEU A 263 -1.53 3.28 4.63
C LEU A 263 -2.80 2.84 3.88
N GLU A 264 -3.56 1.89 4.43
CA GLU A 264 -4.91 1.54 3.93
C GLU A 264 -5.74 2.82 3.71
N GLY A 265 -6.57 2.89 2.67
CA GLY A 265 -7.29 4.11 2.29
C GLY A 265 -6.51 5.09 1.40
N SER A 266 -5.20 4.87 1.22
CA SER A 266 -4.39 5.58 0.21
C SER A 266 -4.66 5.10 -1.22
N SER A 267 -5.33 3.96 -1.40
CA SER A 267 -5.74 3.44 -2.70
C SER A 267 -6.46 4.51 -3.53
N GLY A 268 -5.97 4.74 -4.74
CA GLY A 268 -6.51 5.69 -5.72
C GLY A 268 -5.87 7.08 -5.63
N SER A 269 -4.89 7.28 -4.74
CA SER A 269 -4.18 8.55 -4.61
C SER A 269 -3.34 8.87 -5.85
N PRO A 270 -3.28 10.15 -6.26
CA PRO A 270 -2.35 10.58 -7.30
C PRO A 270 -0.90 10.54 -6.80
N VAL A 271 -0.01 10.06 -7.65
CA VAL A 271 1.45 10.08 -7.43
C VAL A 271 2.06 11.08 -8.40
N PHE A 272 2.77 12.07 -7.87
CA PHE A 272 3.39 13.15 -8.62
C PHE A 272 4.91 13.08 -8.61
N ASN A 273 5.57 13.64 -9.63
CA ASN A 273 6.98 13.99 -9.55
C ASN A 273 7.19 15.37 -8.90
N ASP A 274 8.44 15.81 -8.79
CA ASP A 274 8.87 17.11 -8.27
C ASP A 274 8.41 18.33 -9.10
N ASN A 275 7.91 18.10 -10.31
CA ASN A 275 7.25 19.11 -11.14
C ASN A 275 5.72 19.10 -11.01
N TRP A 276 5.17 18.36 -10.04
CA TRP A 276 3.74 18.14 -9.86
C TRP A 276 3.04 17.51 -11.08
N GLN A 277 3.80 16.82 -11.94
CA GLN A 277 3.23 16.02 -13.02
C GLN A 277 2.73 14.69 -12.45
N LEU A 278 1.49 14.33 -12.76
CA LEU A 278 0.92 13.04 -12.39
C LEU A 278 1.67 11.91 -13.12
N ILE A 279 2.30 11.00 -12.39
CA ILE A 279 3.09 9.89 -12.95
C ILE A 279 2.44 8.52 -12.73
N ALA A 280 1.61 8.37 -11.69
CA ALA A 280 0.91 7.13 -11.39
C ALA A 280 -0.34 7.34 -10.53
N VAL A 281 -1.17 6.29 -10.44
CA VAL A 281 -2.26 6.16 -9.45
C VAL A 281 -1.86 5.09 -8.45
N HIS A 282 -1.75 5.41 -7.16
CA HIS A 282 -1.41 4.41 -6.14
C HIS A 282 -2.48 3.31 -6.09
N HIS A 283 -2.08 2.04 -6.03
CA HIS A 283 -3.03 0.90 -5.98
C HIS A 283 -2.64 -0.20 -5.00
N MET A 284 -1.37 -0.29 -4.59
CA MET A 284 -0.89 -1.40 -3.75
C MET A 284 0.33 -0.98 -2.94
N GLY A 285 0.36 -1.37 -1.66
CA GLY A 285 1.52 -1.23 -0.80
C GLY A 285 2.17 -2.57 -0.45
N GLY A 286 3.41 -2.51 0.05
CA GLY A 286 4.06 -3.64 0.72
C GLY A 286 4.51 -4.79 -0.19
N GLN A 287 5.03 -4.52 -1.39
CA GLN A 287 5.76 -5.55 -2.13
C GLN A 287 7.15 -5.73 -1.53
N PHE A 288 7.42 -6.93 -1.01
CA PHE A 288 8.76 -7.32 -0.58
C PHE A 288 9.63 -7.63 -1.79
N GLU A 289 10.82 -7.06 -1.87
CA GLU A 289 11.78 -7.37 -2.93
C GLU A 289 12.48 -8.72 -2.65
N PRO A 290 12.19 -9.79 -3.42
CA PRO A 290 12.88 -11.06 -3.23
C PRO A 290 14.36 -10.90 -3.60
N ASN A 291 15.26 -11.49 -2.81
CA ASN A 291 16.71 -11.53 -3.05
C ASN A 291 17.45 -10.18 -3.02
N SER A 292 16.88 -9.10 -2.46
CA SER A 292 17.66 -7.89 -2.21
C SER A 292 18.54 -8.05 -0.96
N LYS A 293 19.78 -7.57 -1.02
CA LYS A 293 20.68 -7.51 0.16
C LYS A 293 20.16 -6.58 1.27
N GLN A 294 19.01 -5.93 1.09
CA GLN A 294 18.51 -4.84 1.95
C GLN A 294 17.06 -5.03 2.41
N ASN A 295 16.40 -6.17 2.15
CA ASN A 295 15.02 -6.49 2.61
C ASN A 295 14.05 -5.29 2.56
N ARG A 296 13.88 -4.68 1.38
CA ARG A 296 13.10 -3.44 1.24
C ARG A 296 11.66 -3.69 0.79
N TRP A 297 10.75 -2.97 1.42
CA TRP A 297 9.35 -2.88 1.02
C TRP A 297 9.17 -1.77 -0.02
N ARG A 298 8.30 -2.02 -0.99
CA ARG A 298 7.98 -1.06 -2.06
C ARG A 298 6.47 -0.86 -2.18
N ASN A 299 6.07 0.38 -2.39
CA ASN A 299 4.72 0.72 -2.80
C ASN A 299 4.67 0.81 -4.32
N GLN A 300 3.48 0.58 -4.90
CA GLN A 300 3.29 0.50 -6.34
C GLN A 300 2.09 1.33 -6.77
N GLY A 301 2.23 1.98 -7.91
CA GLY A 301 1.16 2.66 -8.64
C GLY A 301 0.98 2.10 -10.05
N VAL A 302 -0.22 2.31 -10.57
CA VAL A 302 -0.58 2.15 -11.98
C VAL A 302 0.08 3.26 -12.78
N HIS A 303 0.84 2.91 -13.80
CA HIS A 303 1.50 3.93 -14.61
C HIS A 303 0.45 4.82 -15.31
N ILE A 304 0.58 6.14 -15.19
CA ILE A 304 -0.45 7.08 -15.69
C ILE A 304 -0.75 6.93 -17.19
N ASN A 305 0.25 6.55 -18.00
CA ASN A 305 0.11 6.34 -19.44
C ASN A 305 -0.93 5.26 -19.77
N ARG A 306 -1.16 4.29 -18.89
CA ARG A 306 -2.21 3.27 -19.03
C ARG A 306 -3.60 3.88 -18.94
N VAL A 307 -3.79 4.75 -17.93
CA VAL A 307 -5.04 5.48 -17.70
C VAL A 307 -5.29 6.47 -18.86
N VAL A 308 -4.29 7.28 -19.22
CA VAL A 308 -4.36 8.24 -20.34
C VAL A 308 -4.74 7.54 -21.64
N LYS A 309 -4.09 6.42 -21.97
CA LYS A 309 -4.35 5.66 -23.20
C LYS A 309 -5.82 5.23 -23.28
N LYS A 310 -6.37 4.71 -22.18
CA LYS A 310 -7.76 4.22 -22.16
C LYS A 310 -8.75 5.37 -22.18
N LEU A 311 -8.53 6.44 -21.40
CA LEU A 311 -9.40 7.61 -21.41
C LEU A 311 -9.44 8.32 -22.78
N LEU A 312 -8.32 8.37 -23.52
CA LEU A 312 -8.30 8.86 -24.90
C LEU A 312 -9.10 7.93 -25.84
N ALA A 313 -8.94 6.62 -25.70
CA ALA A 313 -9.67 5.64 -26.53
C ALA A 313 -11.19 5.71 -26.31
N ASP A 314 -11.63 6.04 -25.11
CA ASP A 314 -13.04 6.20 -24.73
C ASP A 314 -13.55 7.66 -24.85
N ASN A 315 -12.78 8.56 -25.50
CA ASN A 315 -13.12 9.97 -25.73
C ASN A 315 -13.43 10.80 -24.45
N LEU A 316 -12.91 10.37 -23.29
CA LEU A 316 -13.03 11.09 -22.03
C LEU A 316 -11.94 12.17 -21.87
N LEU A 317 -10.96 12.19 -22.79
CA LEU A 317 -9.95 13.22 -22.94
C LEU A 317 -9.89 13.67 -24.40
N THR A 318 -9.79 14.96 -24.65
CA THR A 318 -9.51 15.49 -26.00
C THR A 318 -8.00 15.51 -26.23
N SER A 319 -7.54 15.01 -27.39
CA SER A 319 -6.14 15.14 -27.82
C SER A 319 -5.81 16.62 -28.06
N GLY A 320 -5.37 17.32 -27.02
CA GLY A 320 -5.08 18.75 -27.12
C GLY A 320 -4.89 19.52 -25.81
N SER A 321 -5.04 18.90 -24.62
CA SER A 321 -4.64 19.56 -23.37
C SER A 321 -3.13 19.44 -23.17
N THR A 322 -2.37 20.13 -24.02
CA THR A 322 -0.99 20.53 -23.69
C THR A 322 -1.02 21.35 -22.40
N PRO A 323 0.02 21.25 -21.54
CA PRO A 323 0.23 22.25 -20.51
C PRO A 323 0.22 23.66 -21.16
N PRO A 324 -0.22 24.72 -20.46
CA PRO A 324 0.16 26.06 -20.90
C PRO A 324 1.68 26.08 -21.10
N GLU A 325 2.10 26.51 -22.29
CA GLU A 325 3.51 26.63 -22.65
C GLU A 325 4.26 27.43 -21.59
N SER A 326 5.24 26.79 -20.96
CA SER A 326 6.65 27.21 -20.98
C SER A 326 7.35 26.62 -19.76
N PHE A 327 8.15 25.57 -19.93
CA PHE A 327 9.40 25.41 -19.18
C PHE A 327 10.33 24.53 -20.01
N THR A 328 11.36 25.15 -20.57
CA THR A 328 12.48 24.49 -21.25
C THR A 328 13.30 23.71 -20.22
N PRO A 329 13.50 22.39 -20.37
CA PRO A 329 14.42 21.66 -19.51
C PRO A 329 15.87 21.95 -19.91
N VAL A 330 16.69 22.28 -18.91
CA VAL A 330 18.15 22.31 -19.02
C VAL A 330 18.65 20.87 -19.13
N SER A 331 19.63 20.67 -20.01
CA SER A 331 20.23 19.41 -20.43
C SER A 331 20.76 18.50 -19.31
N SER A 332 20.53 17.20 -19.48
CA SER A 332 21.09 16.07 -18.71
C SER A 332 22.63 16.00 -18.72
N PRO A 333 23.22 15.26 -17.76
CA PRO A 333 24.48 14.57 -17.99
C PRO A 333 24.39 13.04 -17.86
N ALA A 334 24.95 12.39 -18.89
CA ALA A 334 25.72 11.15 -19.00
C ALA A 334 25.28 9.80 -18.36
N VAL A 335 25.29 8.81 -19.28
CA VAL A 335 25.16 7.35 -19.22
C VAL A 335 26.18 6.65 -18.28
N ILE A 336 25.74 5.57 -17.61
CA ILE A 336 26.58 4.54 -16.97
C ILE A 336 26.21 3.16 -17.56
N PRO A 337 27.15 2.24 -17.85
CA PRO A 337 26.91 1.09 -18.74
C PRO A 337 26.34 -0.16 -18.02
N ALA A 338 25.83 -1.08 -18.83
CA ALA A 338 25.12 -2.30 -18.45
C ALA A 338 26.02 -3.41 -17.86
N VAL A 339 25.42 -4.28 -17.03
CA VAL A 339 26.03 -5.49 -16.43
C VAL A 339 25.28 -6.73 -16.96
N PRO A 340 25.96 -7.87 -17.26
CA PRO A 340 25.44 -8.89 -18.17
C PRO A 340 24.55 -9.94 -17.51
N THR A 341 23.67 -10.51 -18.34
CA THR A 341 22.75 -11.63 -18.07
C THR A 341 23.49 -12.97 -17.95
N LEU A 342 23.17 -13.75 -16.92
CA LEU A 342 23.50 -15.17 -16.85
C LEU A 342 22.21 -16.01 -16.90
N SER A 343 22.11 -16.79 -17.97
CA SER A 343 21.15 -17.87 -18.19
C SER A 343 21.65 -19.16 -17.52
N GLY A 344 20.77 -19.84 -16.79
CA GLY A 344 20.99 -21.22 -16.33
C GLY A 344 19.71 -21.81 -15.76
N THR A 345 19.19 -22.83 -16.43
CA THR A 345 18.17 -23.76 -15.90
C THR A 345 18.85 -24.83 -15.05
N PRO A 346 18.24 -25.24 -13.93
CA PRO A 346 18.29 -26.64 -13.45
C PRO A 346 16.85 -27.17 -13.28
N GLU A 347 16.47 -28.26 -13.94
CA GLU A 347 16.67 -29.69 -13.61
C GLU A 347 15.82 -30.16 -12.41
N VAL A 348 14.97 -31.16 -12.68
CA VAL A 348 13.87 -31.68 -11.85
C VAL A 348 14.39 -32.69 -10.84
N ALA A 349 13.96 -32.58 -9.57
CA ALA A 349 14.04 -33.64 -8.58
C ALA A 349 12.68 -33.84 -7.90
N ASP A 350 12.24 -35.10 -7.89
CA ASP A 350 11.03 -35.64 -7.30
C ASP A 350 11.20 -35.85 -5.78
N SER A 351 10.31 -35.27 -4.96
CA SER A 351 10.11 -35.65 -3.56
C SER A 351 8.73 -35.18 -3.07
N GLY A 352 7.67 -35.93 -3.39
CA GLY A 352 6.32 -35.68 -2.87
C GLY A 352 6.14 -36.09 -1.39
N LEU A 353 5.20 -35.45 -0.69
CA LEU A 353 4.82 -35.77 0.70
C LEU A 353 4.18 -37.17 0.82
N THR A 354 4.47 -37.89 1.91
CA THR A 354 3.72 -39.13 2.24
C THR A 354 2.25 -38.81 2.56
N ILE A 355 1.36 -39.81 2.44
CA ILE A 355 -0.08 -39.65 2.73
C ILE A 355 -0.31 -39.11 4.16
N ALA A 356 0.46 -39.58 5.14
CA ALA A 356 0.35 -39.11 6.53
C ALA A 356 0.78 -37.64 6.70
N GLN A 357 1.88 -37.23 6.06
CA GLN A 357 2.34 -35.84 6.08
C GLN A 357 1.35 -34.91 5.36
N LYS A 358 0.79 -35.35 4.23
CA LYS A 358 -0.23 -34.62 3.47
C LYS A 358 -1.49 -34.36 4.31
N LEU A 359 -2.00 -35.39 4.99
CA LEU A 359 -3.18 -35.24 5.85
C LEU A 359 -2.89 -34.32 7.05
N ALA A 360 -1.72 -34.46 7.67
CA ALA A 360 -1.29 -33.57 8.76
C ALA A 360 -1.18 -32.10 8.28
N LEU A 361 -0.68 -31.88 7.06
CA LEU A 361 -0.59 -30.56 6.46
C LEU A 361 -1.96 -29.95 6.22
N VAL A 362 -2.90 -30.71 5.66
CA VAL A 362 -4.28 -30.28 5.44
C VAL A 362 -4.96 -29.93 6.77
N ASP A 363 -4.75 -30.74 7.82
CA ASP A 363 -5.27 -30.45 9.16
C ASP A 363 -4.68 -29.18 9.78
N ALA A 364 -3.39 -28.91 9.55
CA ALA A 364 -2.74 -27.70 10.00
C ALA A 364 -3.23 -26.48 9.21
N LEU A 365 -3.35 -26.59 7.89
CA LEU A 365 -3.87 -25.55 7.01
C LEU A 365 -5.34 -25.24 7.31
N LEU A 366 -6.17 -26.21 7.69
CA LEU A 366 -7.56 -25.94 8.08
C LEU A 366 -7.72 -25.18 9.39
N LYS A 367 -6.67 -25.18 10.24
CA LYS A 367 -6.66 -24.34 11.44
C LYS A 367 -6.29 -22.89 11.14
N VAL A 368 -5.90 -22.59 9.89
CA VAL A 368 -5.58 -21.25 9.41
C VAL A 368 -6.87 -20.48 9.09
N PRO A 369 -7.16 -19.35 9.76
CA PRO A 369 -8.41 -18.60 9.59
C PRO A 369 -8.78 -18.20 8.14
N THR A 370 -7.78 -17.86 7.32
CA THR A 370 -7.94 -17.56 5.89
C THR A 370 -8.44 -18.77 5.13
N LEU A 371 -7.96 -19.97 5.47
CA LEU A 371 -8.36 -21.20 4.81
C LEU A 371 -9.64 -21.81 5.38
N GLN A 372 -10.15 -21.33 6.52
CA GLN A 372 -11.46 -21.72 7.04
C GLN A 372 -12.61 -21.06 6.28
N ARG A 373 -12.40 -19.85 5.77
CA ARG A 373 -13.42 -19.11 5.02
C ARG A 373 -13.26 -19.32 3.51
N GLU A 374 -14.39 -19.46 2.83
CA GLU A 374 -14.39 -19.65 1.38
C GLU A 374 -13.71 -18.51 0.63
N GLY A 375 -14.06 -17.26 0.94
CA GLY A 375 -13.43 -16.10 0.31
C GLY A 375 -11.91 -16.03 0.54
N GLY A 376 -11.40 -16.56 1.65
CA GLY A 376 -9.97 -16.61 1.93
C GLY A 376 -9.26 -17.72 1.14
N ARG A 377 -9.87 -18.91 1.01
CA ARG A 377 -9.39 -19.97 0.10
C ARG A 377 -9.33 -19.47 -1.34
N THR A 378 -10.40 -18.83 -1.82
CA THR A 378 -10.45 -18.24 -3.16
C THR A 378 -9.39 -17.15 -3.34
N ALA A 379 -9.15 -16.31 -2.33
CA ALA A 379 -8.09 -15.30 -2.38
C ALA A 379 -6.69 -15.91 -2.51
N VAL A 380 -6.40 -17.00 -1.80
CA VAL A 380 -5.13 -17.75 -1.92
C VAL A 380 -5.02 -18.39 -3.30
N ILE A 381 -6.05 -19.10 -3.75
CA ILE A 381 -6.09 -19.76 -5.06
C ILE A 381 -5.86 -18.76 -6.20
N ASN A 382 -6.45 -17.57 -6.11
CA ASN A 382 -6.33 -16.55 -7.15
C ASN A 382 -4.92 -15.97 -7.29
N GLN A 383 -4.08 -16.08 -6.26
CA GLN A 383 -2.68 -15.64 -6.29
C GLN A 383 -1.70 -16.72 -6.75
N LEU A 384 -2.12 -17.99 -6.82
CA LEU A 384 -1.31 -19.06 -7.41
C LEU A 384 -1.11 -18.81 -8.91
N ARG A 385 0.04 -19.25 -9.42
CA ARG A 385 0.29 -19.30 -10.86
C ARG A 385 -0.79 -20.10 -11.60
N SER A 386 -1.00 -19.71 -12.86
CA SER A 386 -2.17 -20.12 -13.64
C SER A 386 -2.28 -21.63 -13.87
N ASP A 387 -1.16 -22.34 -14.01
CA ASP A 387 -1.10 -23.79 -14.18
C ASP A 387 -1.61 -24.55 -12.95
N ILE A 388 -1.36 -24.05 -11.73
CA ILE A 388 -1.91 -24.65 -10.50
C ILE A 388 -3.35 -24.21 -10.28
N ARG A 389 -3.61 -22.90 -10.37
CA ARG A 389 -4.92 -22.29 -10.06
C ARG A 389 -6.08 -22.91 -10.84
N HIS A 390 -5.93 -23.08 -12.16
CA HIS A 390 -7.04 -23.56 -13.00
C HIS A 390 -7.32 -25.06 -12.82
N ASN A 391 -6.40 -25.82 -12.21
CA ASN A 391 -6.54 -27.25 -11.99
C ASN A 391 -7.02 -27.60 -10.57
N ILE A 392 -7.11 -26.61 -9.65
CA ILE A 392 -7.71 -26.82 -8.32
C ILE A 392 -9.23 -26.95 -8.46
N VAL A 393 -9.74 -28.14 -8.17
CA VAL A 393 -11.19 -28.40 -8.14
C VAL A 393 -11.79 -27.90 -6.83
N ARG A 394 -12.91 -27.16 -6.92
CA ARG A 394 -13.65 -26.69 -5.73
C ARG A 394 -14.21 -27.89 -4.96
N GLY A 395 -13.90 -27.97 -3.67
CA GLY A 395 -14.47 -28.98 -2.77
C GLY A 395 -15.76 -28.49 -2.11
N ASP A 396 -16.65 -29.44 -1.78
CA ASP A 396 -17.96 -29.16 -1.16
C ASP A 396 -17.83 -28.73 0.32
N THR A 397 -16.76 -29.15 0.99
CA THR A 397 -16.43 -28.73 2.36
C THR A 397 -15.10 -27.97 2.41
N PRO A 398 -14.85 -27.14 3.45
CA PRO A 398 -13.55 -26.50 3.65
C PRO A 398 -12.39 -27.49 3.63
N ARG A 399 -12.57 -28.67 4.23
CA ARG A 399 -11.56 -29.73 4.28
C ARG A 399 -11.24 -30.26 2.89
N ASP A 400 -12.27 -30.60 2.12
CA ASP A 400 -12.10 -31.13 0.76
C ASP A 400 -11.47 -30.09 -0.17
N HIS A 401 -11.85 -28.82 -0.01
CA HIS A 401 -11.28 -27.75 -0.82
C HIS A 401 -9.80 -27.51 -0.50
N VAL A 402 -9.40 -27.50 0.79
CA VAL A 402 -7.98 -27.38 1.17
C VAL A 402 -7.19 -28.62 0.74
N LEU A 403 -7.79 -29.82 0.80
CA LEU A 403 -7.18 -31.04 0.29
C LEU A 403 -6.90 -30.95 -1.21
N ASN A 404 -7.90 -30.54 -2.02
CA ASN A 404 -7.73 -30.34 -3.46
C ASN A 404 -6.65 -29.28 -3.77
N MET A 405 -6.59 -28.20 -2.99
CA MET A 405 -5.54 -27.18 -3.13
C MET A 405 -4.14 -27.79 -2.93
N VAL A 406 -3.95 -28.59 -1.88
CA VAL A 406 -2.66 -29.23 -1.57
C VAL A 406 -2.31 -30.29 -2.61
N ASP A 407 -3.28 -31.11 -3.03
CA ASP A 407 -3.09 -32.17 -4.03
C ASP A 407 -2.68 -31.61 -5.38
N THR A 408 -3.43 -30.64 -5.89
CA THR A 408 -3.05 -29.99 -7.13
C THR A 408 -1.71 -29.29 -6.98
N ALA A 409 -1.41 -28.61 -5.87
CA ALA A 409 -0.12 -27.93 -5.69
C ALA A 409 1.09 -28.89 -5.69
N LEU A 410 0.93 -30.12 -5.22
CA LEU A 410 1.97 -31.16 -5.23
C LEU A 410 2.26 -31.73 -6.61
N GLU A 411 1.33 -31.63 -7.56
CA GLU A 411 1.52 -32.11 -8.94
C GLU A 411 2.44 -31.20 -9.77
N TYR A 412 2.75 -30.00 -9.28
CA TYR A 412 3.55 -29.01 -10.01
C TYR A 412 4.83 -28.65 -9.23
N PRO A 413 5.99 -28.53 -9.91
CA PRO A 413 7.26 -28.18 -9.26
C PRO A 413 7.17 -26.88 -8.44
N GLY A 414 7.53 -26.94 -7.16
CA GLY A 414 7.47 -25.80 -6.22
C GLY A 414 6.05 -25.29 -5.90
N GLY A 415 5.01 -26.00 -6.34
CA GLY A 415 3.62 -25.56 -6.16
C GLY A 415 3.19 -25.56 -4.69
N LEU A 416 3.64 -26.53 -3.89
CA LEU A 416 3.36 -26.54 -2.46
C LEU A 416 4.00 -25.35 -1.73
N ASP A 417 5.26 -25.05 -2.02
CA ASP A 417 5.97 -23.91 -1.43
C ASP A 417 5.29 -22.58 -1.78
N GLU A 418 4.81 -22.46 -3.01
CA GLU A 418 4.04 -21.32 -3.48
C GLU A 418 2.71 -21.19 -2.73
N LEU A 419 1.95 -22.29 -2.63
CA LEU A 419 0.69 -22.34 -1.88
C LEU A 419 0.89 -21.92 -0.42
N VAL A 420 1.86 -22.52 0.26
CA VAL A 420 2.17 -22.22 1.67
C VAL A 420 2.62 -20.77 1.83
N THR A 421 3.42 -20.25 0.90
CA THR A 421 3.88 -18.85 0.92
C THR A 421 2.72 -17.86 0.76
N LEU A 422 1.75 -18.17 -0.09
CA LEU A 422 0.55 -17.35 -0.26
C LEU A 422 -0.35 -17.40 0.96
N VAL A 423 -0.54 -18.59 1.56
CA VAL A 423 -1.26 -18.71 2.84
C VAL A 423 -0.56 -17.87 3.92
N ARG A 424 0.78 -17.89 3.97
CA ARG A 424 1.61 -17.08 4.88
C ARG A 424 1.40 -15.58 4.68
N TYR A 425 1.27 -15.14 3.43
CA TYR A 425 1.00 -13.75 3.06
C TYR A 425 -0.35 -13.24 3.58
N PHE A 426 -1.43 -14.02 3.40
CA PHE A 426 -2.77 -13.61 3.85
C PHE A 426 -2.94 -13.69 5.37
N GLU A 427 -2.21 -14.57 6.03
CA GLU A 427 -2.29 -14.78 7.48
C GLU A 427 -1.38 -13.89 8.32
N ARG A 428 -0.44 -13.19 7.68
CA ARG A 428 0.51 -12.26 8.31
C ARG A 428 1.09 -12.78 9.64
N GLY A 429 1.70 -13.97 9.59
CA GLY A 429 2.46 -14.55 10.70
C GLY A 429 1.65 -15.15 11.85
N SER A 430 0.38 -15.50 11.63
CA SER A 430 -0.51 -16.09 12.65
C SER A 430 0.06 -17.37 13.30
N LEU A 431 -0.34 -17.68 14.54
CA LEU A 431 0.09 -18.89 15.25
C LEU A 431 -0.29 -20.18 14.50
N ALA A 432 -1.43 -20.17 13.80
CA ALA A 432 -1.85 -21.27 12.94
C ALA A 432 -0.88 -21.45 11.76
N MET A 433 -0.45 -20.36 11.11
CA MET A 433 0.54 -20.40 10.05
C MET A 433 1.92 -20.87 10.56
N GLN A 434 2.34 -20.42 11.75
CA GLN A 434 3.59 -20.90 12.37
C GLN A 434 3.54 -22.40 12.71
N ALA A 435 2.36 -22.93 13.04
CA ALA A 435 2.18 -24.37 13.24
C ALA A 435 2.31 -25.14 11.91
N VAL A 436 1.81 -24.58 10.80
CA VAL A 436 2.04 -25.10 9.45
C VAL A 436 3.54 -25.06 9.10
N ASP A 437 4.23 -23.96 9.36
CA ASP A 437 5.67 -23.82 9.09
C ASP A 437 6.52 -24.81 9.91
N ARG A 438 6.21 -24.96 11.21
CA ARG A 438 6.88 -25.98 12.06
C ARG A 438 6.62 -27.39 11.56
N LEU A 439 5.42 -27.68 11.10
CA LEU A 439 5.06 -28.99 10.59
C LEU A 439 5.79 -29.28 9.27
N LEU A 440 5.84 -28.32 8.34
CA LEU A 440 6.59 -28.44 7.08
C LEU A 440 8.10 -28.61 7.33
N ALA A 441 8.66 -27.98 8.36
CA ALA A 441 10.06 -28.17 8.75
C ALA A 441 10.37 -29.58 9.28
N THR A 442 9.36 -30.42 9.55
CA THR A 442 9.53 -31.83 9.94
C THR A 442 9.36 -32.81 8.78
N PHE A 443 9.02 -32.32 7.59
CA PHE A 443 8.66 -33.16 6.45
C PHE A 443 9.83 -33.54 5.56
#